data_AF-A0A957FM87-F1
#
_entry.id   AF-A0A957FM87-F1
#
_cell.length_a   1.000
_cell.length_b   1.000
_cell.length_c   1.000
_cell.angle_alpha   90.00
_cell.angle_beta   90.00
_cell.angle_gamma   90.00
#
_symmetry.space_group_name_H-M   'P 1'
#
loop_
_entity.id
_entity.type
_entity.pdbx_description
1 polymer ?
#
loop_
_entity_poly.entity_id
_entity_poly.type
_entity_poly.pdbx_seq_one_letter_code
_entity_poly.pdbx_strand_id
1 'polypeptide(L)'
;MNRQRIYLIGAAWLILVLLIGCVPTTNEVEPQAAITQGQGAAEDDVAATAVPTTIATPIPEESEMKDEATRPPADMLELNTPQPEKPGLQNPPPLTLDGPAAAKPVIPVPDSPMIQEQVNKAKNDLAKQLGSDAAQIDLVEYQAVTWRDGSLGCPQTGMAYTQALVEGYRIQLQIDGVQYNYHGGAGRDPFYCQTPTGIYDSEEIVPAP
;
A
#
# COMPACT_ATOMS: atom_id res chain seq x y z
N MET A 1 36.35 23.35 48.33
CA MET A 1 35.63 22.05 48.35
C MET A 1 34.54 22.03 47.28
N ASN A 2 34.65 21.23 46.21
CA ASN A 2 33.46 20.73 45.46
C ASN A 2 33.75 19.68 44.36
N ARG A 3 35.00 19.22 44.18
CA ARG A 3 35.33 18.26 43.11
C ARG A 3 35.14 16.78 43.50
N GLN A 4 34.93 16.48 44.78
CA GLN A 4 34.80 15.09 45.27
C GLN A 4 33.37 14.51 45.18
N ARG A 5 32.35 15.35 44.93
CA ARG A 5 30.95 14.89 44.84
C ARG A 5 30.55 14.32 43.46
N ILE A 6 31.29 14.66 42.40
CA ILE A 6 31.01 14.20 41.04
C ILE A 6 31.54 12.75 40.84
N TYR A 7 32.64 12.38 41.49
CA TYR A 7 33.23 11.04 41.36
C TYR A 7 32.43 9.93 42.06
N LEU A 8 31.63 10.25 43.08
CA LEU A 8 30.81 9.25 43.78
C LEU A 8 29.55 8.84 42.99
N ILE A 9 29.09 9.67 42.05
CA ILE A 9 27.94 9.36 41.18
C ILE A 9 28.38 8.49 39.99
N GLY A 10 29.61 8.70 39.47
CA GLY A 10 30.17 7.90 38.37
C GLY A 10 30.61 6.48 38.76
N ALA A 11 31.07 6.27 40.00
CA ALA A 11 31.52 4.95 40.46
C ALA A 11 30.35 3.98 40.76
N ALA A 12 29.17 4.49 41.11
CA ALA A 12 27.99 3.67 41.38
C ALA A 12 27.34 3.13 40.10
N TRP A 13 27.43 3.86 38.98
CA TRP A 13 26.92 3.40 37.68
C TRP A 13 27.84 2.37 37.00
N LEU A 14 29.15 2.36 37.30
CA LEU A 14 30.08 1.38 36.74
C LEU A 14 30.06 0.02 37.46
N ILE A 15 29.58 -0.03 38.71
CA ILE A 15 29.46 -1.28 39.48
C ILE A 15 28.12 -2.00 39.21
N LEU A 16 27.07 -1.29 38.79
CA LEU A 16 25.79 -1.90 38.40
C LEU A 16 25.86 -2.60 37.03
N VAL A 17 26.80 -2.23 36.16
CA VAL A 17 26.97 -2.80 34.82
C VAL A 17 27.81 -4.10 34.82
N LEU A 18 28.42 -4.49 35.96
CA LEU A 18 29.38 -5.61 36.03
C LEU A 18 28.89 -6.85 36.80
N LEU A 19 27.60 -6.92 37.18
CA LEU A 19 27.01 -8.05 37.92
C LEU A 19 25.64 -8.53 37.39
N ILE A 20 25.40 -8.49 36.07
CA ILE A 20 24.34 -9.28 35.44
C ILE A 20 25.02 -10.31 34.54
N GLY A 21 25.62 -11.29 35.21
CA GLY A 21 26.19 -12.47 34.60
C GLY A 21 25.10 -13.39 34.06
N CYS A 22 25.45 -14.04 32.94
CA CYS A 22 24.96 -15.32 32.43
C CYS A 22 23.71 -15.93 33.09
N VAL A 23 22.60 -15.89 32.35
CA VAL A 23 21.62 -16.99 32.37
C VAL A 23 21.75 -17.74 31.06
N PRO A 24 22.32 -18.97 31.03
CA PRO A 24 22.13 -19.86 29.91
C PRO A 24 20.72 -20.46 30.03
N THR A 25 19.74 -19.90 29.30
CA THR A 25 18.47 -20.60 29.08
C THR A 25 18.73 -21.68 28.03
N THR A 26 18.84 -22.92 28.49
CA THR A 26 18.77 -24.12 27.67
C THR A 26 17.36 -24.22 27.09
N ASN A 27 17.18 -23.74 25.86
CA ASN A 27 16.05 -24.14 25.04
C ASN A 27 16.47 -25.39 24.26
N GLU A 28 16.09 -26.55 24.78
CA GLU A 28 15.97 -27.78 24.00
C GLU A 28 14.97 -27.51 22.86
N VAL A 29 15.49 -27.36 21.65
CA VAL A 29 14.71 -27.46 20.42
C VAL A 29 14.70 -28.93 20.02
N GLU A 30 13.59 -29.59 20.33
CA GLU A 30 13.22 -30.90 19.81
C GLU A 30 13.18 -30.82 18.27
N PRO A 31 14.04 -31.55 17.51
CA PRO A 31 13.94 -31.56 16.06
C PRO A 31 12.78 -32.45 15.63
N GLN A 32 11.72 -31.81 15.12
CA GLN A 32 10.61 -32.51 14.49
C GLN A 32 11.06 -33.10 13.13
N ALA A 33 10.82 -34.41 13.01
CA ALA A 33 10.60 -35.19 11.80
C ALA A 33 11.67 -35.11 10.69
N ALA A 34 12.52 -36.13 10.68
CA ALA A 34 13.26 -36.56 9.51
C ALA A 34 12.28 -36.96 8.38
N ILE A 35 12.30 -36.18 7.30
CA ILE A 35 11.84 -36.57 5.97
C ILE A 35 12.82 -37.59 5.39
N THR A 36 12.44 -38.86 5.39
CA THR A 36 13.04 -39.91 4.55
C THR A 36 11.98 -40.33 3.53
N GLN A 37 12.11 -39.82 2.31
CA GLN A 37 11.54 -40.48 1.14
C GLN A 37 12.70 -41.04 0.33
N GLY A 38 12.79 -42.37 0.32
CA GLY A 38 13.80 -43.12 -0.39
C GLY A 38 13.54 -43.11 -1.90
N GLN A 39 14.61 -42.86 -2.64
CA GLN A 39 14.77 -43.19 -4.06
C GLN A 39 15.01 -44.69 -4.24
N GLY A 40 14.53 -45.23 -5.37
CA GLY A 40 14.87 -46.54 -5.94
C GLY A 40 13.77 -46.95 -6.94
N ALA A 41 13.86 -46.63 -8.22
CA ALA A 41 14.69 -47.22 -9.29
C ALA A 41 14.11 -48.52 -9.87
N ALA A 42 14.00 -48.53 -11.21
CA ALA A 42 13.83 -49.62 -12.20
C ALA A 42 12.75 -49.20 -13.23
N GLU A 43 13.12 -48.64 -14.39
CA GLU A 43 13.61 -49.34 -15.60
C GLU A 43 12.49 -50.15 -16.29
N ASP A 44 12.05 -49.70 -17.47
CA ASP A 44 11.87 -50.59 -18.63
C ASP A 44 11.67 -49.79 -19.93
N ASP A 45 12.57 -50.09 -20.87
CA ASP A 45 12.58 -49.79 -22.29
C ASP A 45 11.22 -50.00 -22.99
N VAL A 46 10.91 -49.17 -24.00
CA VAL A 46 10.71 -49.68 -25.36
C VAL A 46 10.81 -48.59 -26.41
N ALA A 47 11.51 -48.98 -27.47
CA ALA A 47 11.90 -48.23 -28.63
C ALA A 47 10.76 -47.90 -29.61
N ALA A 48 10.97 -46.77 -30.28
CA ALA A 48 10.89 -46.62 -31.73
C ALA A 48 9.53 -46.41 -32.44
N THR A 49 9.65 -45.49 -33.41
CA THR A 49 8.97 -45.45 -34.71
C THR A 49 7.62 -44.73 -34.78
N ALA A 50 7.64 -43.51 -35.34
CA ALA A 50 6.90 -43.10 -36.54
C ALA A 50 6.55 -41.60 -36.50
N VAL A 51 7.22 -40.80 -37.33
CA VAL A 51 6.58 -39.68 -38.04
C VAL A 51 5.62 -40.30 -39.07
N PRO A 52 4.41 -39.75 -39.31
CA PRO A 52 4.35 -38.57 -40.19
C PRO A 52 3.14 -37.63 -40.02
N THR A 53 3.22 -36.52 -40.79
CA THR A 53 2.09 -35.82 -41.44
C THR A 53 1.36 -34.72 -40.66
N THR A 54 1.80 -33.49 -40.95
CA THR A 54 1.01 -32.35 -41.43
C THR A 54 -0.51 -32.48 -41.32
N ILE A 55 -1.10 -31.72 -40.41
CA ILE A 55 -2.48 -31.24 -40.58
C ILE A 55 -2.38 -29.74 -40.74
N ALA A 56 -2.52 -29.31 -42.00
CA ALA A 56 -2.72 -27.93 -42.38
C ALA A 56 -3.99 -27.42 -41.68
N THR A 57 -3.83 -26.37 -40.89
CA THR A 57 -4.96 -25.54 -40.44
C THR A 57 -5.59 -24.91 -41.69
N PRO A 58 -6.89 -25.11 -41.96
CA PRO A 58 -7.58 -24.29 -42.95
C PRO A 58 -7.65 -22.87 -42.40
N ILE A 59 -6.97 -21.97 -43.11
CA ILE A 59 -7.19 -20.52 -43.07
C ILE A 59 -8.67 -20.31 -43.40
N PRO A 60 -9.50 -19.71 -42.52
CA PRO A 60 -10.80 -19.25 -42.95
C PRO A 60 -10.61 -18.09 -43.90
N GLU A 61 -11.14 -18.32 -45.10
CA GLU A 61 -11.18 -17.43 -46.24
C GLU A 61 -11.76 -16.06 -45.88
N GLU A 62 -11.03 -15.05 -46.32
CA GLU A 62 -11.39 -13.64 -46.38
C GLU A 62 -12.71 -13.49 -47.16
N SER A 63 -13.80 -13.22 -46.45
CA SER A 63 -15.05 -12.76 -47.06
C SER A 63 -15.01 -11.23 -47.14
N GLU A 64 -14.47 -10.73 -48.24
CA GLU A 64 -14.77 -9.40 -48.75
C GLU A 64 -16.29 -9.19 -48.83
N MET A 65 -16.83 -8.29 -48.01
CA MET A 65 -18.12 -7.67 -48.28
C MET A 65 -17.90 -6.16 -48.38
N LYS A 66 -17.66 -5.72 -49.62
CA LYS A 66 -17.94 -4.36 -50.08
C LYS A 66 -19.44 -4.22 -50.21
N ASP A 67 -19.99 -3.17 -49.61
CA ASP A 67 -21.11 -2.36 -50.11
C ASP A 67 -21.23 -1.18 -49.14
N GLU A 68 -20.61 -0.06 -49.47
CA GLU A 68 -21.19 1.04 -50.25
C GLU A 68 -22.16 1.89 -49.42
N ALA A 69 -21.82 3.17 -49.39
CA ALA A 69 -22.48 4.20 -48.65
C ALA A 69 -23.97 4.31 -48.99
N THR A 70 -24.79 4.30 -47.94
CA THR A 70 -26.04 5.09 -47.93
C THR A 70 -26.16 5.68 -46.53
N ARG A 71 -25.52 6.83 -46.32
CA ARG A 71 -25.90 7.73 -45.22
C ARG A 71 -27.26 8.32 -45.59
N PRO A 72 -28.33 8.09 -44.79
CA PRO A 72 -29.50 8.96 -44.88
C PRO A 72 -29.11 10.38 -44.48
N PRO A 73 -29.70 11.41 -45.09
CA PRO A 73 -29.47 12.78 -44.67
C PRO A 73 -29.95 12.97 -43.23
N ALA A 74 -29.26 13.86 -42.52
CA ALA A 74 -29.69 14.39 -41.24
C ALA A 74 -31.12 14.93 -41.41
N ASP A 75 -32.08 14.29 -40.75
CA ASP A 75 -33.37 14.90 -40.51
C ASP A 75 -33.74 14.74 -39.04
N MET A 76 -34.28 15.84 -38.56
CA MET A 76 -34.41 16.26 -37.19
C MET A 76 -35.60 15.55 -36.55
N LEU A 77 -35.36 14.82 -35.46
CA LEU A 77 -36.34 14.71 -34.37
C LEU A 77 -35.57 14.85 -33.07
N GLU A 78 -35.37 16.11 -32.69
CA GLU A 78 -34.93 16.55 -31.37
C GLU A 78 -35.95 16.11 -30.32
N LEU A 79 -35.80 14.88 -29.83
CA LEU A 79 -36.54 14.42 -28.66
C LEU A 79 -35.87 15.06 -27.44
N ASN A 80 -36.31 16.28 -27.14
CA ASN A 80 -36.12 16.96 -25.86
C ASN A 80 -36.44 15.98 -24.73
N THR A 81 -35.38 15.35 -24.23
CA THR A 81 -35.43 14.50 -23.06
C THR A 81 -35.15 15.45 -21.90
N PRO A 82 -36.07 15.65 -20.94
CA PRO A 82 -35.75 16.37 -19.73
C PRO A 82 -34.59 15.62 -19.05
N GLN A 83 -33.42 16.24 -19.04
CA GLN A 83 -32.33 15.83 -18.17
C GLN A 83 -32.88 15.85 -16.74
N PRO A 84 -32.66 14.82 -15.91
CA PRO A 84 -32.95 14.94 -14.50
C PRO A 84 -32.10 16.09 -13.98
N GLU A 85 -32.74 17.22 -13.67
CA GLU A 85 -32.10 18.32 -12.97
C GLU A 85 -31.56 17.73 -11.65
N LYS A 86 -30.24 17.63 -11.57
CA LYS A 86 -29.55 17.48 -10.28
C LYS A 86 -30.15 18.56 -9.36
N PRO A 87 -30.74 18.21 -8.21
CA PRO A 87 -31.26 19.19 -7.28
C PRO A 87 -30.20 20.27 -7.05
N GLY A 88 -30.57 21.51 -7.40
CA GLY A 88 -29.65 22.63 -7.45
C GLY A 88 -28.87 22.77 -6.15
N LEU A 89 -27.57 23.01 -6.28
CA LEU A 89 -26.75 23.58 -5.21
C LEU A 89 -27.42 24.89 -4.78
N GLN A 90 -28.17 24.85 -3.68
CA GLN A 90 -28.39 26.05 -2.90
C GLN A 90 -27.01 26.39 -2.31
N ASN A 91 -26.44 27.53 -2.70
CA ASN A 91 -25.20 28.03 -2.13
C ASN A 91 -25.33 28.00 -0.59
N PRO A 92 -24.40 27.37 0.15
CA PRO A 92 -24.44 27.46 1.60
C PRO A 92 -24.34 28.93 2.02
N PRO A 93 -25.05 29.35 3.09
CA PRO A 93 -24.91 30.70 3.60
C PRO A 93 -23.45 31.01 3.96
N PRO A 94 -23.01 32.28 3.89
CA PRO A 94 -21.65 32.66 4.23
C PRO A 94 -21.28 32.16 5.63
N LEU A 95 -20.17 31.44 5.72
CA LEU A 95 -19.62 31.00 6.99
C LEU A 95 -19.18 32.24 7.78
N THR A 96 -19.87 32.56 8.87
CA THR A 96 -19.42 33.55 9.85
C THR A 96 -18.14 33.04 10.53
N LEU A 97 -17.04 33.80 10.39
CA LEU A 97 -15.73 33.56 10.99
C LEU A 97 -15.69 33.99 12.46
N ASP A 98 -16.35 33.26 13.36
CA ASP A 98 -16.15 33.43 14.83
C ASP A 98 -16.15 32.06 15.55
N GLY A 99 -15.61 31.03 14.90
CA GLY A 99 -15.32 29.73 15.52
C GLY A 99 -13.85 29.63 15.93
N PRO A 100 -13.50 29.15 17.13
CA PRO A 100 -12.11 29.03 17.56
C PRO A 100 -11.32 28.16 16.58
N ALA A 101 -10.21 28.72 16.12
CA ALA A 101 -9.29 28.10 15.19
C ALA A 101 -8.84 26.70 15.65
N ALA A 102 -8.89 25.77 14.69
CA ALA A 102 -8.02 24.61 14.57
C ALA A 102 -7.93 23.67 15.80
N ALA A 103 -8.99 22.93 16.08
CA ALA A 103 -8.80 21.54 16.50
C ALA A 103 -8.68 20.68 15.23
N LYS A 104 -7.49 20.11 14.98
CA LYS A 104 -7.34 19.05 13.97
C LYS A 104 -8.40 17.97 14.30
N PRO A 105 -9.15 17.43 13.32
CA PRO A 105 -10.03 16.31 13.59
C PRO A 105 -9.19 15.18 14.18
N VAL A 106 -9.33 14.91 15.47
CA VAL A 106 -8.85 13.67 16.08
C VAL A 106 -9.82 12.62 15.57
N ILE A 107 -9.55 12.08 14.38
CA ILE A 107 -10.32 10.94 13.89
C ILE A 107 -10.03 9.81 14.88
N PRO A 108 -11.04 9.27 15.58
CA PRO A 108 -10.83 8.12 16.44
C PRO A 108 -10.22 7.02 15.58
N VAL A 109 -9.13 6.43 16.07
CA VAL A 109 -8.58 5.20 15.47
C VAL A 109 -9.77 4.26 15.27
N PRO A 110 -10.05 3.77 14.05
CA PRO A 110 -11.27 3.03 13.83
C PRO A 110 -11.19 1.69 14.59
N ASP A 111 -12.22 1.39 15.38
CA ASP A 111 -12.34 0.19 16.22
C ASP A 111 -12.49 -1.12 15.41
N SER A 112 -12.27 -1.07 14.09
CA SER A 112 -12.35 -2.24 13.21
C SER A 112 -11.09 -3.11 13.36
N PRO A 113 -11.21 -4.40 13.69
CA PRO A 113 -10.06 -5.32 13.77
C PRO A 113 -9.22 -5.35 12.50
N MET A 114 -9.85 -5.23 11.32
CA MET A 114 -9.16 -5.21 10.03
C MET A 114 -8.26 -3.98 9.90
N ILE A 115 -8.71 -2.82 10.36
CA ILE A 115 -7.91 -1.59 10.28
C ILE A 115 -6.76 -1.65 11.29
N GLN A 116 -7.00 -2.19 12.49
CA GLN A 116 -5.94 -2.40 13.48
C GLN A 116 -4.84 -3.33 12.94
N GLU A 117 -5.22 -4.40 12.23
CA GLU A 117 -4.25 -5.28 11.57
C GLU A 117 -3.40 -4.52 10.54
N GLN A 118 -4.04 -3.71 9.67
CA GLN A 118 -3.34 -2.91 8.67
C GLN A 118 -2.39 -1.88 9.31
N VAL A 119 -2.83 -1.19 10.36
CA VAL A 119 -1.98 -0.27 11.11
C VAL A 119 -0.80 -1.00 11.75
N ASN A 120 -1.03 -2.16 12.37
CA ASN A 120 0.04 -2.95 12.98
C ASN A 120 1.04 -3.46 11.93
N LYS A 121 0.58 -3.88 10.75
CA LYS A 121 1.47 -4.25 9.63
C LYS A 121 2.35 -3.07 9.21
N ALA A 122 1.77 -1.88 9.06
CA ALA A 122 2.53 -0.68 8.70
C ALA A 122 3.53 -0.29 9.81
N LYS A 123 3.13 -0.30 11.08
CA LYS A 123 4.05 -0.04 12.21
C LYS A 123 5.21 -1.02 12.27
N ASN A 124 4.93 -2.32 12.08
CA ASN A 124 5.94 -3.36 12.10
C ASN A 124 6.93 -3.24 10.93
N ASP A 125 6.45 -2.83 9.74
CA ASP A 125 7.32 -2.55 8.60
C ASP A 125 8.24 -1.35 8.89
N LEU A 126 7.68 -0.24 9.37
CA LEU A 126 8.45 0.97 9.69
C LEU A 126 9.47 0.72 10.81
N ALA A 127 9.07 -0.01 11.86
CA ALA A 127 9.94 -0.41 12.96
C ALA A 127 11.17 -1.18 12.47
N LYS A 128 10.98 -2.12 11.53
CA LYS A 128 12.08 -2.87 10.90
C LYS A 128 12.99 -1.98 10.07
N GLN A 129 12.43 -1.02 9.33
CA GLN A 129 13.22 -0.10 8.50
C GLN A 129 14.09 0.83 9.34
N LEU A 130 13.58 1.30 10.49
CA LEU A 130 14.27 2.25 11.36
C LEU A 130 15.11 1.59 12.47
N GLY A 131 14.90 0.30 12.74
CA GLY A 131 15.51 -0.39 13.88
C GLY A 131 14.93 0.06 15.23
N SER A 132 13.67 0.49 15.25
CA SER A 132 12.95 1.01 16.42
C SER A 132 11.90 0.02 16.93
N ASP A 133 11.33 0.26 18.10
CA ASP A 133 10.19 -0.52 18.60
C ASP A 133 8.88 -0.02 17.95
N ALA A 134 8.03 -0.94 17.48
CA ALA A 134 6.72 -0.59 16.91
C ALA A 134 5.80 0.15 17.91
N ALA A 135 6.01 -0.03 19.21
CA ALA A 135 5.31 0.69 20.27
C ALA A 135 5.66 2.19 20.34
N GLN A 136 6.79 2.61 19.76
CA GLN A 136 7.20 4.03 19.68
C GLN A 136 6.59 4.75 18.47
N ILE A 137 5.92 4.01 17.59
CA ILE A 137 5.35 4.55 16.37
C ILE A 137 3.88 4.88 16.62
N ASP A 138 3.54 6.15 16.46
CA ASP A 138 2.17 6.65 16.62
C ASP A 138 1.42 6.59 15.29
N LEU A 139 0.12 6.27 15.36
CA LEU A 139 -0.78 6.46 14.24
C LEU A 139 -1.26 7.92 14.27
N VAL A 140 -0.95 8.67 13.22
CA VAL A 140 -1.43 10.05 13.04
C VAL A 140 -2.79 10.06 12.36
N GLU A 141 -2.93 9.29 11.28
CA GLU A 141 -4.16 9.27 10.49
C GLU A 141 -4.35 7.90 9.83
N TYR A 142 -5.61 7.44 9.78
CA TYR A 142 -6.04 6.40 8.87
C TYR A 142 -7.20 6.96 8.03
N GLN A 143 -7.07 6.93 6.71
CA GLN A 143 -8.07 7.47 5.79
C GLN A 143 -8.41 6.45 4.71
N ALA A 144 -9.69 6.11 4.56
CA ALA A 144 -10.17 5.39 3.38
C ALA A 144 -10.14 6.33 2.17
N VAL A 145 -9.58 5.86 1.05
CA VAL A 145 -9.43 6.65 -0.18
C VAL A 145 -9.75 5.81 -1.41
N THR A 146 -10.02 6.47 -2.52
CA THR A 146 -10.09 5.84 -3.84
C THR A 146 -8.93 6.33 -4.68
N TRP A 147 -8.01 5.44 -5.02
CA TRP A 147 -6.85 5.72 -5.84
C TRP A 147 -7.24 5.85 -7.30
N ARG A 148 -6.54 6.71 -8.05
CA ARG A 148 -6.82 6.96 -9.47
C ARG A 148 -6.40 5.83 -10.40
N ASP A 149 -5.44 5.03 -9.96
CA ASP A 149 -4.83 3.97 -10.74
C ASP A 149 -4.27 2.87 -9.82
N GLY A 150 -3.76 1.80 -10.44
CA GLY A 150 -3.12 0.68 -9.74
C GLY A 150 -1.80 1.00 -9.05
N SER A 151 -1.28 2.24 -9.12
CA SER A 151 -0.10 2.65 -8.34
C SER A 151 -0.43 2.89 -6.87
N LEU A 152 -1.72 3.01 -6.54
CA LEU A 152 -2.23 3.28 -5.19
C LEU A 152 -1.61 4.55 -4.60
N GLY A 153 -1.38 5.55 -5.46
CA GLY A 153 -0.81 6.85 -5.08
C GLY A 153 0.72 6.88 -5.01
N CYS A 154 1.42 5.79 -5.33
CA CYS A 154 2.88 5.67 -5.23
C CYS A 154 3.50 5.11 -6.51
N PRO A 155 3.46 5.84 -7.63
CA PRO A 155 4.03 5.38 -8.88
C PRO A 155 5.55 5.23 -8.78
N GLN A 156 6.06 4.11 -9.28
CA GLN A 156 7.49 3.88 -9.46
C GLN A 156 7.89 4.21 -10.91
N THR A 157 9.06 4.83 -11.07
CA THR A 157 9.57 5.21 -12.39
C THR A 157 9.75 3.97 -13.29
N GLY A 158 9.27 4.07 -14.53
CA GLY A 158 9.39 2.99 -15.51
C GLY A 158 8.34 1.88 -15.39
N MET A 159 7.43 1.97 -14.42
CA MET A 159 6.33 1.01 -14.26
C MET A 159 5.05 1.53 -14.91
N ALA A 160 4.30 0.61 -15.53
CA ALA A 160 2.96 0.88 -16.04
C ALA A 160 1.90 0.41 -15.03
N TYR A 161 0.87 1.24 -14.80
CA TYR A 161 -0.21 0.97 -13.87
C TYR A 161 -1.57 1.00 -14.56
N THR A 162 -2.51 0.22 -14.05
CA THR A 162 -3.89 0.17 -14.57
C THR A 162 -4.59 1.51 -14.33
N GLN A 163 -5.31 2.02 -15.33
CA GLN A 163 -6.04 3.29 -15.23
C GLN A 163 -7.46 3.08 -14.66
N ALA A 164 -7.55 2.32 -13.57
CA ALA A 164 -8.82 1.99 -12.92
C ALA A 164 -8.84 2.57 -11.50
N LEU A 165 -10.02 3.03 -11.06
CA LEU A 165 -10.22 3.45 -9.68
C LEU A 165 -10.07 2.25 -8.74
N VAL A 166 -9.29 2.42 -7.68
CA VAL A 166 -9.03 1.35 -6.71
C VAL A 166 -9.39 1.81 -5.30
N GLU A 167 -10.31 1.10 -4.66
CA GLU A 167 -10.58 1.30 -3.24
C GLU A 167 -9.37 0.91 -2.39
N GLY A 168 -9.06 1.76 -1.42
CA GLY A 168 -7.89 1.59 -0.58
C GLY A 168 -7.89 2.52 0.62
N TYR A 169 -6.70 2.73 1.17
CA TYR A 169 -6.50 3.51 2.37
C TYR A 169 -5.08 4.08 2.45
N ARG A 170 -4.95 5.20 3.15
CA ARG A 170 -3.69 5.82 3.56
C ARG A 170 -3.56 5.70 5.09
N ILE A 171 -2.38 5.31 5.54
CA ILE A 171 -1.98 5.31 6.93
C ILE A 171 -0.82 6.31 7.07
N GLN A 172 -0.96 7.29 7.95
CA GLN A 172 0.13 8.19 8.30
C GLN A 172 0.64 7.82 9.69
N LEU A 173 1.91 7.43 9.75
CA LEU A 173 2.61 7.07 10.97
C LEU A 173 3.58 8.18 11.36
N GLN A 174 3.91 8.28 12.65
CA GLN A 174 4.90 9.23 13.14
C GLN A 174 5.79 8.60 14.20
N ILE A 175 7.08 8.91 14.14
CA ILE A 175 8.07 8.61 15.16
C ILE A 175 9.09 9.74 15.18
N ASP A 176 9.49 10.20 16.36
CA ASP A 176 10.44 11.31 16.55
C ASP A 176 10.08 12.60 15.78
N GLY A 177 8.77 12.84 15.59
CA GLY A 177 8.24 14.00 14.86
C GLY A 177 8.32 13.89 13.33
N VAL A 178 8.82 12.78 12.77
CA VAL A 178 8.88 12.53 11.34
C VAL A 178 7.68 11.68 10.92
N GLN A 179 7.00 12.08 9.84
CA GLN A 179 5.82 11.39 9.32
C GLN A 179 6.15 10.48 8.14
N TYR A 180 5.53 9.29 8.13
CA TYR A 180 5.70 8.27 7.11
C TYR A 180 4.35 7.88 6.55
N ASN A 181 4.23 7.89 5.23
CA ASN A 181 2.99 7.55 4.54
C ASN A 181 3.04 6.08 4.10
N TYR A 182 2.03 5.34 4.49
CA TYR A 182 1.77 3.98 4.06
C TYR A 182 0.49 3.95 3.26
N HIS A 183 0.45 3.22 2.15
CA HIS A 183 -0.72 3.13 1.29
C HIS A 183 -1.14 1.66 1.18
N GLY A 184 -2.40 1.41 0.84
CA GLY A 184 -2.94 0.06 0.66
C GLY A 184 -4.22 0.08 -0.17
N GLY A 185 -4.63 -1.08 -0.67
CA GLY A 185 -5.79 -1.23 -1.55
C GLY A 185 -5.69 -2.49 -2.41
N ALA A 186 -6.73 -2.82 -3.17
CA ALA A 186 -6.76 -4.03 -4.02
C ALA A 186 -6.35 -5.35 -3.30
N GLY A 187 -6.69 -5.49 -2.03
CA GLY A 187 -6.42 -6.70 -1.23
C GLY A 187 -4.97 -6.90 -0.82
N ARG A 188 -4.07 -5.94 -1.07
CA ARG A 188 -2.67 -6.03 -0.64
C ARG A 188 -2.44 -5.41 0.74
N ASP A 189 -1.37 -5.85 1.39
CA ASP A 189 -0.90 -5.30 2.65
C ASP A 189 -0.35 -3.87 2.50
N PRO A 190 -0.38 -3.05 3.56
CA PRO A 190 0.14 -1.70 3.52
C PRO A 190 1.63 -1.68 3.16
N PHE A 191 2.05 -0.68 2.40
CA PHE A 191 3.44 -0.51 1.98
C PHE A 191 3.88 0.95 2.13
N TYR A 192 5.16 1.15 2.42
CA TYR A 192 5.73 2.48 2.56
C TYR A 192 5.75 3.23 1.22
N CYS A 193 5.30 4.47 1.25
CA CYS A 193 5.27 5.38 0.13
C CYS A 193 6.16 6.59 0.42
N GLN A 194 7.37 6.56 -0.15
CA GLN A 194 8.33 7.65 0.04
C GLN A 194 7.91 8.94 -0.68
N THR A 195 7.24 8.80 -1.83
CA THR A 195 6.78 9.94 -2.64
C THR A 195 5.29 9.77 -2.94
N PRO A 196 4.41 10.08 -1.97
CA PRO A 196 2.98 10.02 -2.19
C PRO A 196 2.58 11.08 -3.21
N THR A 197 1.82 10.68 -4.21
CA THR A 197 1.22 11.60 -5.17
C THR A 197 -0.11 12.11 -4.62
N GLY A 198 -0.16 13.40 -4.28
CA GLY A 198 -1.35 14.06 -3.78
C GLY A 198 -2.26 14.51 -4.93
N ILE A 199 -3.55 14.22 -4.82
CA ILE A 199 -4.57 15.04 -5.49
C ILE A 199 -4.47 16.43 -4.82
N TYR A 200 -4.17 17.47 -5.60
CA TYR A 200 -3.93 18.87 -5.19
C TYR A 200 -2.51 19.24 -4.69
N ASP A 201 -1.46 18.86 -5.42
CA ASP A 201 -0.41 19.85 -5.69
C ASP A 201 -0.92 20.80 -6.78
N SER A 202 -1.88 21.66 -6.43
CA SER A 202 -2.21 22.84 -7.23
C SER A 202 -1.50 24.10 -6.73
N GLU A 203 -0.69 23.99 -5.68
CA GLU A 203 0.37 24.96 -5.41
C GLU A 203 1.69 24.35 -5.86
N GLU A 204 1.92 24.51 -7.16
CA GLU A 204 3.24 24.61 -7.77
C GLU A 204 4.24 25.19 -6.77
N ILE A 205 5.09 24.32 -6.23
CA ILE A 205 6.31 24.69 -5.53
C ILE A 205 7.16 25.44 -6.58
N VAL A 206 7.06 26.76 -6.59
CA VAL A 206 8.05 27.61 -7.23
C VAL A 206 9.39 27.27 -6.60
N PRO A 207 10.38 26.74 -7.35
CA PRO A 207 11.70 26.52 -6.80
C PRO A 207 12.27 27.88 -6.39
N ALA A 208 12.68 27.99 -5.12
CA ALA A 208 13.39 29.18 -4.64
C ALA A 208 14.65 29.41 -5.50
N PRO A 209 14.94 30.66 -5.90
CA PRO A 209 16.08 31.00 -6.76
C PRO A 209 17.43 30.78 -6.07
#